data_AF-A0A519M922-F1
#
_entry.id   AF-A0A519M922-F1
#
_cell.length_a   1.000
_cell.length_b   1.000
_cell.length_c   1.000
_cell.angle_alpha   90.00
_cell.angle_beta   90.00
_cell.angle_gamma   90.00
#
_symmetry.space_group_name_H-M   'P 1'
#
loop_
_entity.id
_entity.type
_entity.pdbx_description
1 polymer ?
#
loop_
_entity_poly.entity_id
_entity_poly.type
_entity_poly.pdbx_seq_one_letter_code
_entity_poly.pdbx_strand_id
1 'polypeptide(L)' 'KAALTGGSPQAKASEFVVYPDAPHAFHADYRPSYRKEAAEDGWKRALAWFSKNGVV' A
#
# COMPACT_ATOMS: atom_id res chain seq x y z
N LYS A 1 -7.67 9.56 5.39
CA LYS A 1 -6.73 9.36 6.53
C LYS A 1 -7.36 9.71 7.88
N ALA A 2 -8.01 10.88 8.05
CA ALA A 2 -8.64 11.28 9.33
C ALA A 2 -9.63 10.26 9.92
N ALA A 3 -10.40 9.56 9.07
CA ALA A 3 -11.32 8.51 9.51
C ALA A 3 -10.62 7.30 10.19
N LEU A 4 -9.36 7.01 9.85
CA LEU A 4 -8.61 5.92 10.48
C LEU A 4 -8.25 6.26 11.94
N THR A 5 -7.84 7.50 12.19
CA THR A 5 -7.41 7.97 13.52
C THR A 5 -8.54 7.92 14.55
N GLY A 6 -9.78 8.22 14.15
CA GLY A 6 -10.95 8.21 15.04
C GLY A 6 -11.70 6.87 15.11
N GLY A 7 -11.29 5.86 14.36
CA GLY A 7 -12.04 4.62 14.19
C GLY A 7 -11.79 3.54 15.25
N SER A 8 -12.22 2.31 14.93
CA SER A 8 -11.95 1.11 15.73
C SER A 8 -10.44 0.84 15.87
N PRO A 9 -10.00 -0.06 16.78
CA PRO A 9 -8.60 -0.46 16.87
C PRO A 9 -8.02 -0.93 15.52
N GLN A 10 -8.79 -1.65 14.72
CA GLN A 10 -8.39 -2.09 13.38
C GLN A 10 -8.25 -0.91 12.41
N ALA A 11 -9.17 0.07 12.46
CA ALA A 11 -9.07 1.28 11.65
C ALA A 11 -7.80 2.08 11.99
N LYS A 12 -7.46 2.18 13.27
CA LYS A 12 -6.22 2.85 13.74
C LYS A 12 -4.95 2.10 13.35
N ALA A 13 -5.03 0.77 13.19
CA ALA A 13 -3.90 -0.03 12.72
C ALA A 13 -3.67 0.10 11.21
N SER A 14 -4.72 0.34 10.42
CA SER A 14 -4.63 0.51 8.97
C SER A 14 -3.89 1.79 8.56
N GLU A 15 -3.31 1.78 7.36
CA GLU A 15 -2.57 2.91 6.79
C GLU A 15 -2.91 3.13 5.31
N PHE A 16 -2.81 4.39 4.85
CA PHE A 16 -2.81 4.71 3.42
C PHE A 16 -1.47 5.33 3.00
N VAL A 17 -0.75 4.62 2.14
CA VAL A 17 0.42 5.15 1.42
C VAL A 17 -0.04 5.61 0.05
N VAL A 18 0.28 6.85 -0.31
CA VAL A 18 -0.09 7.45 -1.61
C VAL A 18 1.21 7.76 -2.34
N TYR A 19 1.34 7.24 -3.56
CA TYR A 19 2.45 7.54 -4.46
C TYR A 19 2.01 8.65 -5.42
N PRO A 20 2.48 9.91 -5.27
CA PRO A 20 1.95 11.05 -6.00
C PRO A 20 2.03 10.92 -7.53
N ASP A 21 3.09 10.28 -8.01
CA ASP A 21 3.39 10.15 -9.44
C ASP A 21 2.96 8.80 -10.05
N ALA A 22 2.27 7.96 -9.27
CA ALA A 22 1.83 6.64 -9.69
C ALA A 22 0.36 6.65 -10.12
N PRO A 23 0.05 6.43 -11.41
CA PRO A 23 -1.33 6.40 -11.88
C PRO A 23 -2.07 5.13 -11.41
N HIS A 24 -3.37 5.06 -11.65
CA HIS A 24 -4.12 3.83 -11.45
C HIS A 24 -3.45 2.65 -12.18
N ALA A 25 -3.44 1.48 -11.54
CA ALA A 25 -2.78 0.27 -12.04
C ALA A 25 -1.26 0.39 -12.26
N PHE A 26 -0.55 1.16 -11.43
CA PHE A 26 0.92 1.28 -11.49
C PHE A 26 1.70 -0.01 -11.17
N HIS A 27 1.03 -1.03 -10.62
CA HIS A 27 1.62 -2.37 -10.37
C HIS A 27 1.56 -3.29 -11.60
N ALA A 28 0.79 -2.97 -12.64
CA ALA A 28 0.64 -3.84 -13.81
C ALA A 28 1.82 -3.67 -14.78
N ASP A 29 2.88 -4.45 -14.59
CA ASP A 29 4.16 -4.40 -15.36
C ASP A 29 4.01 -4.47 -16.89
N TYR A 30 2.96 -5.11 -17.39
CA TYR A 30 2.65 -5.21 -18.80
C TYR A 30 1.94 -3.99 -19.40
N ARG A 31 1.63 -2.95 -18.60
CA ARG A 31 0.92 -1.73 -19.04
C ARG A 31 1.83 -0.49 -19.03
N PRO A 32 1.56 0.52 -19.88
CA PRO A 32 2.26 1.82 -19.81
C PRO A 32 2.12 2.57 -18.48
N SER A 33 1.12 2.21 -17.67
CA SER A 33 0.90 2.78 -16.33
C SER A 33 1.93 2.31 -15.30
N TYR A 34 2.71 1.27 -15.59
CA TYR A 34 3.67 0.71 -14.65
C TYR A 34 4.66 1.76 -14.12
N ARG A 35 4.89 1.74 -12.81
CA ARG A 35 5.92 2.56 -12.13
C ARG A 35 6.71 1.64 -11.22
N LYS A 36 7.90 1.25 -11.67
CA LYS A 36 8.72 0.22 -11.02
C LYS A 36 8.98 0.53 -9.55
N GLU A 37 9.40 1.75 -9.25
CA GLU A 37 9.79 2.17 -7.91
C GLU A 37 8.60 2.11 -6.94
N ALA A 38 7.45 2.65 -7.36
CA ALA A 38 6.22 2.61 -6.55
C ALA A 38 5.68 1.18 -6.39
N ALA A 39 5.76 0.36 -7.44
CA ALA A 39 5.32 -1.03 -7.41
C ALA A 39 6.19 -1.88 -6.48
N GLU A 40 7.52 -1.73 -6.54
CA GLU A 40 8.44 -2.45 -5.67
C GLU A 40 8.31 -2.02 -4.20
N ASP A 41 8.19 -0.71 -3.92
CA ASP A 41 7.96 -0.20 -2.56
C ASP A 41 6.60 -0.68 -2.01
N GLY A 42 5.55 -0.59 -2.82
CA GLY A 42 4.21 -1.07 -2.47
C GLY A 42 4.19 -2.56 -2.13
N TRP A 43 4.90 -3.38 -2.91
CA TRP A 43 5.00 -4.81 -2.66
C TRP A 43 5.75 -5.12 -1.35
N LYS A 44 6.89 -4.45 -1.11
CA LYS A 44 7.65 -4.59 0.14
C LYS A 44 6.82 -4.23 1.36
N ARG A 45 6.07 -3.13 1.30
CA ARG A 45 5.17 -2.70 2.39
C ARG A 45 4.05 -3.70 2.64
N ALA A 46 3.45 -4.25 1.59
CA ALA A 46 2.40 -5.26 1.72
C ALA A 46 2.91 -6.53 2.43
N LEU A 47 4.08 -7.03 2.02
CA LEU A 47 4.70 -8.19 2.67
C LEU A 47 5.08 -7.90 4.13
N ALA A 48 5.65 -6.73 4.41
CA ALA A 48 5.96 -6.32 5.78
C ALA A 48 4.70 -6.21 6.65
N TRP A 49 3.61 -5.70 6.09
CA TRP A 49 2.31 -5.64 6.76
C TRP A 49 1.76 -7.04 7.05
N PHE A 50 1.83 -7.96 6.10
CA PHE A 50 1.41 -9.35 6.30
C PHE A 50 2.24 -10.06 7.36
N SER A 51 3.56 -9.89 7.35
CA SER A 51 4.45 -10.50 8.34
C SER A 51 4.16 -9.97 9.74
N LYS A 52 3.97 -8.66 9.89
CA LYS A 52 3.59 -8.02 11.16
C LYS A 52 2.28 -8.58 11.73
N ASN A 53 1.37 -9.06 10.88
CA ASN A 53 0.08 -9.62 11.27
C ASN A 53 0.05 -11.16 11.22
N GLY A 54 1.20 -11.82 11.08
CA GLY A 54 1.33 -13.28 11.14
C GLY A 54 0.75 -14.04 9.94
N VAL A 55 0.64 -13.39 8.77
CA VAL A 55 0.10 -13.99 7.54
C VAL A 55 1.20 -14.67 6.71
N VAL A 56 2.43 -14.17 6.79
CA VAL A 56 3.63 -14.69 6.11
C VAL A 56 4.85 -14.70 7.02
#